data_AF-A0A7Y1XI18-F1
#
_entry.id   AF-A0A7Y1XI18-F1
#
_cell.length_a   1.000
_cell.length_b   1.000
_cell.length_c   1.000
_cell.angle_alpha   90.00
_cell.angle_beta   90.00
_cell.angle_gamma   90.00
#
_symmetry.space_group_name_H-M   'P 1'
#
loop_
_entity.id
_entity.type
_entity.pdbx_description
1 polymer ?
#
loop_
_entity_poly.entity_id
_entity_poly.type
_entity_poly.pdbx_seq_one_letter_code
_entity_poly.pdbx_strand_id
1 'polypeptide(L)'
;MRTGLSRLLAMPLIWLVRFYRLAISPWLGGNCRFEPTCSVYAIEALQAHGAIRGGWMAARRIARCHPWGGSGYDPVAPMVEKDRSRALNHAYGFISRDNRTGGFKHLFDWIQEDPDPVAAWEWFFAEMLGWEDQAPALFFAQHYLHDQLQHGEQLAAVKLILRCRLIDEHFRPLPEDEDAAISACEACSNEELAAILGRN
;
A
#
# COMPACT_ATOMS: atom_id res chain seq x y z
N MET A 1 18.57 5.11 0.91
CA MET A 1 19.26 5.72 2.09
C MET A 1 18.86 7.17 2.36
N ARG A 2 17.56 7.52 2.39
CA ARG A 2 17.13 8.91 2.70
C ARG A 2 16.94 9.09 4.21
N THR A 3 17.98 9.64 4.84
CA THR A 3 17.99 10.42 6.10
C THR A 3 18.14 9.69 7.45
N GLY A 4 19.32 9.12 7.72
CA GLY A 4 19.72 8.81 9.11
C GLY A 4 19.77 10.06 10.01
N LEU A 5 20.20 11.20 9.47
CA LEU A 5 20.32 12.46 10.21
C LEU A 5 18.97 13.05 10.66
N SER A 6 17.92 12.95 9.84
CA SER A 6 16.59 13.49 10.17
C SER A 6 15.91 12.68 11.28
N ARG A 7 16.14 11.36 11.32
CA ARG A 7 15.67 10.46 12.38
C ARG A 7 16.40 10.71 13.70
N LEU A 8 17.72 10.92 13.66
CA LEU A 8 18.49 11.28 14.86
C LEU A 8 17.99 12.60 15.48
N LEU A 9 17.68 13.59 14.64
CA LEU A 9 17.08 14.85 15.11
C LEU A 9 15.65 14.68 15.61
N ALA A 10 14.91 13.67 15.14
CA ALA A 10 13.55 13.40 15.59
C ALA A 10 13.51 12.72 16.97
N MET A 11 14.55 11.96 17.34
CA MET A 11 14.64 11.24 18.61
C MET A 11 14.40 12.11 19.86
N PRO A 12 15.06 13.27 20.05
CA PRO A 12 14.80 14.12 21.21
C PRO A 12 13.36 14.64 21.23
N LEU A 13 12.78 14.99 20.07
CA LEU A 13 11.37 15.41 19.99
C LEU A 13 10.42 14.28 20.36
N ILE A 14 10.67 13.06 19.87
CA ILE A 14 9.86 11.88 20.22
C ILE A 14 9.92 11.63 21.74
N TRP A 15 11.11 11.74 22.33
CA TRP A 15 11.29 11.61 23.79
C TRP A 15 10.53 12.66 24.57
N LEU A 16 10.54 13.91 24.11
CA LEU A 16 9.78 15.00 24.72
C LEU A 16 8.27 14.71 24.69
N VAL A 17 7.74 14.25 23.55
CA VAL A 17 6.32 13.90 23.42
C VAL A 17 5.96 12.69 24.29
N ARG A 18 6.84 11.68 24.38
CA ARG A 18 6.65 10.54 25.29
C ARG A 18 6.66 10.95 26.75
N PHE A 19 7.57 11.83 27.15
CA PHE A 19 7.62 12.39 28.51
C PHE A 19 6.34 13.16 28.83
N TYR A 20 5.86 14.00 27.91
CA TYR A 20 4.57 14.67 28.04
C TYR A 20 3.41 13.67 28.25
N ARG A 21 3.36 12.59 27.46
CA ARG A 21 2.32 11.55 27.61
C ARG A 21 2.36 10.85 28.97
N LEU A 22 3.54 10.60 29.53
CA LEU A 22 3.69 9.88 30.79
C LEU A 22 3.51 10.78 32.02
N ALA A 23 4.09 11.98 32.00
CA ALA A 23 4.13 12.87 33.17
C ALA A 23 2.95 13.85 33.23
N ILE A 24 2.48 14.35 32.08
CA ILE A 24 1.56 15.49 32.01
C ILE A 24 0.16 15.06 31.55
N SER A 25 0.06 14.16 30.56
CA SER A 25 -1.23 13.73 30.00
C SER A 25 -2.22 13.14 31.02
N PRO A 26 -1.82 12.38 32.06
CA PRO A 26 -2.76 11.87 33.06
C PRO A 26 -3.51 12.97 33.81
N TRP A 27 -2.91 14.16 33.91
CA TRP A 27 -3.45 15.30 34.65
C TRP A 27 -4.31 16.23 33.79
N LEU A 28 -4.13 16.23 32.47
CA LEU A 28 -4.79 17.16 31.54
C LEU A 28 -6.11 16.64 30.95
N GLY A 29 -6.42 15.35 31.10
CA GLY A 29 -7.59 14.72 30.49
C GLY A 29 -7.49 14.58 28.96
N GLY A 30 -8.17 13.57 28.41
CA GLY A 30 -8.13 13.22 26.98
C GLY A 30 -8.98 14.13 26.09
N ASN A 31 -8.58 15.40 25.93
CA ASN A 31 -9.34 16.41 25.17
C ASN A 31 -9.04 16.45 23.66
N CYS A 32 -8.37 15.44 23.11
CA CYS A 32 -8.08 15.40 21.68
C CYS A 32 -9.36 15.11 20.89
N ARG A 33 -9.63 15.94 19.87
CA ARG A 33 -10.77 15.77 18.97
C ARG A 33 -10.50 14.82 17.79
N PHE A 34 -9.23 14.48 17.59
CA PHE A 34 -8.79 13.59 16.51
C PHE A 34 -8.34 12.24 17.07
N GLU A 35 -8.57 11.20 16.28
CA GLU A 35 -8.08 9.84 16.50
C GLU A 35 -7.10 9.46 15.37
N PRO A 36 -5.88 8.97 15.65
CA PRO A 36 -5.26 8.90 16.97
C PRO A 36 -5.04 10.31 17.58
N THR A 37 -4.87 10.36 18.91
CA THR A 37 -4.63 11.61 19.64
C THR A 37 -3.44 12.42 19.08
N CYS A 38 -3.42 13.74 19.27
CA CYS A 38 -2.36 14.60 18.73
C CYS A 38 -0.95 14.19 19.16
N SER A 39 -0.79 13.63 20.36
CA SER A 39 0.50 13.15 20.87
C SER A 39 0.96 11.84 20.21
N VAL A 40 0.02 10.92 19.93
CA VAL A 40 0.29 9.68 19.19
C VAL A 40 0.65 10.02 17.75
N TYR A 41 -0.17 10.86 17.10
CA TYR A 41 0.11 11.36 15.75
C TYR A 41 1.46 12.07 15.65
N ALA A 42 1.84 12.87 16.65
CA ALA A 42 3.13 13.55 16.65
C ALA A 42 4.31 12.56 16.67
N ILE A 43 4.21 11.50 17.47
CA ILE A 43 5.23 10.44 17.51
C ILE A 43 5.32 9.73 16.16
N GLU A 44 4.18 9.30 15.62
CA GLU A 44 4.11 8.63 14.31
C GLU A 44 4.65 9.52 13.18
N ALA A 45 4.31 10.81 13.18
CA ALA A 45 4.75 11.76 12.17
C ALA A 45 6.26 12.01 12.24
N LEU A 46 6.82 12.11 13.45
CA LEU A 46 8.26 12.26 13.66
C LEU A 46 9.04 10.99 13.28
N GLN A 47 8.49 9.81 13.57
CA GLN A 47 9.10 8.52 13.21
C GLN A 47 9.07 8.28 11.70
N ALA A 48 7.93 8.57 11.06
CA ALA A 48 7.77 8.42 9.62
C ALA A 48 8.55 9.51 8.88
N HIS A 49 8.28 10.79 9.11
CA HIS A 49 8.72 11.89 8.24
C HIS A 49 9.95 12.68 8.77
N GLY A 50 10.52 12.29 9.91
CA GLY A 50 11.66 12.96 10.54
C GLY A 50 11.30 14.28 11.24
N ALA A 51 12.29 14.96 11.84
CA ALA A 51 12.04 16.11 12.72
C ALA A 51 11.32 17.29 12.06
N ILE A 52 11.74 17.69 10.85
CA ILE A 52 11.22 18.89 10.18
C ILE A 52 9.80 18.63 9.66
N ARG A 53 9.63 17.64 8.79
CA ARG A 53 8.34 17.37 8.15
C ARG A 53 7.35 16.75 9.14
N GLY A 54 7.80 15.81 9.98
CA GLY A 54 6.98 15.25 11.04
C GLY A 54 6.57 16.30 12.07
N GLY A 55 7.48 17.18 12.47
CA GLY A 55 7.20 18.31 13.37
C GLY A 55 6.18 19.28 12.79
N TRP A 56 6.30 19.65 11.50
CA TRP A 56 5.32 20.50 10.83
C TRP A 56 3.92 19.85 10.75
N MET A 57 3.85 18.55 10.45
CA MET A 57 2.57 17.80 10.44
C MET A 57 1.93 17.76 11.84
N ALA A 58 2.73 17.50 12.88
CA ALA A 58 2.29 17.50 14.27
C ALA A 58 1.77 18.89 14.70
N ALA A 59 2.53 19.96 14.42
CA ALA A 59 2.15 21.33 14.74
C ALA A 59 0.85 21.75 14.04
N ARG A 60 0.72 21.44 12.74
CA ARG A 60 -0.51 21.70 11.97
C ARG A 60 -1.72 20.94 12.52
N ARG A 61 -1.54 19.73 13.05
CA ARG A 61 -2.64 18.98 13.69
C ARG A 61 -3.05 19.60 15.01
N ILE A 62 -2.09 19.93 15.88
CA ILE A 62 -2.35 20.59 17.17
C ILE A 62 -3.10 21.91 16.94
N ALA A 63 -2.66 22.71 15.95
CA ALA A 63 -3.32 23.96 15.60
C ALA A 63 -4.77 23.80 15.12
N ARG A 64 -5.17 22.61 14.63
CA ARG A 64 -6.56 22.29 14.26
C ARG A 64 -7.35 21.61 15.39
N CYS A 65 -6.69 21.21 16.48
CA CYS A 65 -7.29 20.45 17.58
C CYS A 65 -7.89 21.39 18.64
N HIS A 66 -8.89 22.17 18.25
CA HIS A 66 -9.66 23.04 19.13
C HIS A 66 -11.16 22.97 18.77
N PRO A 67 -12.09 23.51 19.59
CA PRO A 67 -13.53 23.35 19.38
C PRO A 67 -14.07 23.84 18.03
N TRP A 68 -13.51 24.93 17.51
CA TRP A 68 -13.81 25.48 16.17
C TRP A 68 -12.93 24.89 15.05
N GLY A 69 -12.15 23.88 15.36
CA GLY A 69 -11.28 23.17 14.43
C GLY A 69 -11.91 21.87 13.95
N GLY A 70 -11.08 20.95 13.49
CA GLY A 70 -11.54 19.64 13.01
C GLY A 70 -11.72 18.60 14.12
N SER A 71 -12.24 17.44 13.74
CA SER A 71 -12.35 16.24 14.57
C SER A 71 -12.44 14.99 13.69
N GLY A 72 -12.18 13.81 14.26
CA GLY A 72 -12.35 12.53 13.58
C GLY A 72 -11.04 11.76 13.34
N TYR A 73 -11.11 10.74 12.48
CA TYR A 73 -9.97 9.87 12.18
C TYR A 73 -9.02 10.52 11.15
N ASP A 74 -7.75 10.68 11.51
CA ASP A 74 -6.72 11.30 10.66
C ASP A 74 -5.36 10.63 10.99
N PRO A 75 -5.04 9.43 10.48
CA PRO A 75 -3.76 8.78 10.77
C PRO A 75 -2.60 9.43 10.00
N VAL A 76 -1.36 9.24 10.44
CA VAL A 76 -0.20 9.66 9.64
C VAL A 76 -0.07 8.73 8.44
N ALA A 77 -0.11 9.28 7.22
CA ALA A 77 0.18 8.51 6.02
C ALA A 77 1.61 7.91 6.10
N PRO A 78 1.76 6.57 6.01
CA PRO A 78 3.07 5.93 6.04
C PRO A 78 3.91 6.40 4.85
N MET A 79 5.22 6.60 5.07
CA MET A 79 6.12 7.01 3.98
C MET A 79 6.12 6.03 2.82
N VAL A 80 5.98 4.73 3.13
CA VAL A 80 5.92 3.64 2.16
C VAL A 80 4.78 3.86 1.17
N GLU A 81 3.56 4.14 1.66
CA GLU A 81 2.41 4.41 0.80
C GLU A 81 2.63 5.64 -0.08
N LYS A 82 3.22 6.71 0.45
CA LYS A 82 3.53 7.89 -0.35
C LYS A 82 4.55 7.60 -1.47
N ASP A 83 5.52 6.74 -1.20
CA ASP A 83 6.51 6.34 -2.20
C ASP A 83 5.87 5.41 -3.25
N ARG A 84 4.99 4.48 -2.83
CA ARG A 84 4.15 3.67 -3.73
C ARG A 84 3.29 4.55 -4.63
N SER A 85 2.57 5.54 -4.09
CA SER A 85 1.75 6.45 -4.89
C SER A 85 2.59 7.25 -5.91
N ARG A 86 3.84 7.61 -5.58
CA ARG A 86 4.73 8.27 -6.56
C ARG A 86 5.12 7.33 -7.69
N ALA A 87 5.48 6.09 -7.36
CA ALA A 87 5.81 5.06 -8.36
C ALA A 87 4.61 4.79 -9.27
N LEU A 88 3.41 4.65 -8.69
CA LEU A 88 2.18 4.43 -9.45
C LEU A 88 1.85 5.60 -10.39
N ASN A 89 1.93 6.84 -9.89
CA ASN A 89 1.68 8.03 -10.71
C ASN A 89 2.67 8.15 -11.87
N HIS A 90 3.93 7.79 -11.64
CA HIS A 90 4.95 7.77 -12.69
C HIS A 90 4.64 6.69 -13.74
N ALA A 91 4.31 5.46 -13.30
CA ALA A 91 3.88 4.37 -14.17
C ALA A 91 2.62 4.73 -14.99
N TYR A 92 1.60 5.31 -14.34
CA TYR A 92 0.38 5.79 -14.98
C TYR A 92 0.67 6.82 -16.08
N GLY A 93 1.62 7.72 -15.86
CA GLY A 93 2.07 8.69 -16.88
C GLY A 93 2.64 8.05 -18.15
N PHE A 94 3.24 6.85 -18.08
CA PHE A 94 3.69 6.10 -19.26
C PHE A 94 2.55 5.29 -19.88
N ILE A 95 1.77 4.59 -19.05
CA ILE A 95 0.67 3.73 -19.48
C ILE A 95 -0.39 4.55 -20.23
N SER A 96 -0.77 5.72 -19.69
CA SER A 96 -1.72 6.65 -20.32
C SER A 96 -1.24 7.24 -21.65
N ARG A 97 0.06 7.16 -21.95
CA ARG A 97 0.67 7.59 -23.22
C ARG A 97 1.02 6.41 -24.12
N ASP A 98 0.34 5.29 -23.92
CA ASP A 98 0.48 4.03 -24.67
C ASP A 98 1.88 3.38 -24.57
N ASN A 99 2.74 3.84 -23.67
CA ASN A 99 4.00 3.18 -23.35
C ASN A 99 3.84 2.22 -22.16
N ARG A 100 3.03 1.17 -22.37
CA ARG A 100 2.71 0.17 -21.33
C ARG A 100 3.96 -0.54 -20.84
N THR A 101 4.82 -0.99 -21.76
CA THR A 101 6.04 -1.73 -21.43
C THR A 101 6.97 -0.92 -20.52
N GLY A 102 7.19 0.36 -20.81
CA GLY A 102 8.01 1.23 -19.97
C GLY A 102 7.38 1.51 -18.60
N GLY A 103 6.06 1.75 -18.57
CA GLY A 103 5.33 1.99 -17.32
C GLY A 103 5.35 0.80 -16.37
N PHE A 104 5.06 -0.40 -16.87
CA PHE A 104 5.08 -1.62 -16.07
C PHE A 104 6.49 -2.04 -15.68
N LYS A 105 7.48 -1.94 -16.60
CA LYS A 105 8.87 -2.21 -16.24
C LYS A 105 9.33 -1.35 -15.05
N HIS A 106 9.06 -0.05 -15.10
CA HIS A 106 9.40 0.85 -14.01
C HIS A 106 8.72 0.44 -12.69
N LEU A 107 7.46 0.04 -12.76
CA LEU A 107 6.68 -0.36 -11.59
C LEU A 107 7.19 -1.67 -10.98
N PHE A 108 7.45 -2.68 -11.80
CA PHE A 108 7.96 -3.99 -11.36
C PHE A 108 9.36 -3.87 -10.77
N ASP A 109 10.26 -3.12 -11.42
CA ASP A 109 11.60 -2.82 -10.88
C ASP A 109 11.47 -2.17 -9.48
N TRP A 110 10.50 -1.29 -9.29
CA TRP A 110 10.26 -0.61 -8.01
C TRP A 110 9.70 -1.54 -6.93
N ILE A 111 8.75 -2.43 -7.28
CA ILE A 111 8.14 -3.36 -6.31
C ILE A 111 9.20 -4.27 -5.68
N GLN A 112 10.18 -4.71 -6.47
CA GLN A 112 11.29 -5.54 -5.96
C GLN A 112 12.18 -4.81 -4.94
N GLU A 113 12.18 -3.46 -4.96
CA GLU A 113 12.90 -2.62 -4.01
C GLU A 113 12.02 -2.15 -2.83
N ASP A 114 10.71 -2.43 -2.84
CA ASP A 114 9.81 -2.08 -1.74
C ASP A 114 10.22 -2.87 -0.47
N PRO A 115 10.18 -2.24 0.73
CA PRO A 115 10.47 -2.93 1.98
C PRO A 115 9.54 -4.11 2.29
N ASP A 116 8.35 -4.14 1.68
CA ASP A 116 7.36 -5.22 1.77
C ASP A 116 6.73 -5.45 0.38
N PRO A 117 7.39 -6.26 -0.48
CA PRO A 117 6.93 -6.51 -1.85
C PRO A 117 5.55 -7.16 -1.91
N VAL A 118 5.22 -8.05 -0.97
CA VAL A 118 3.91 -8.73 -0.92
C VAL A 118 2.79 -7.72 -0.73
N ALA A 119 2.93 -6.82 0.26
CA ALA A 119 1.95 -5.75 0.47
C ALA A 119 1.96 -4.70 -0.65
N ALA A 120 3.09 -4.53 -1.36
CA ALA A 120 3.18 -3.60 -2.47
C ALA A 120 2.34 -4.08 -3.66
N TRP A 121 2.44 -5.35 -4.05
CA TRP A 121 1.63 -5.95 -5.10
C TRP A 121 0.13 -5.75 -4.86
N GLU A 122 -0.34 -6.08 -3.66
CA GLU A 122 -1.76 -5.92 -3.28
C GLU A 122 -2.20 -4.46 -3.38
N TRP A 123 -1.39 -3.54 -2.85
CA TRP A 123 -1.69 -2.10 -2.85
C TRP A 123 -1.78 -1.55 -4.27
N PHE A 124 -0.80 -1.83 -5.14
CA PHE A 124 -0.80 -1.35 -6.52
C PHE A 124 -1.99 -1.89 -7.31
N PHE A 125 -2.29 -3.17 -7.15
CA PHE A 125 -3.45 -3.78 -7.81
C PHE A 125 -4.75 -3.09 -7.36
N ALA A 126 -4.94 -2.88 -6.05
CA ALA A 126 -6.14 -2.22 -5.52
C ALA A 126 -6.30 -0.79 -6.06
N GLU A 127 -5.22 -0.01 -6.13
CA GLU A 127 -5.26 1.35 -6.67
C GLU A 127 -5.54 1.38 -8.18
N MET A 128 -4.97 0.46 -8.95
CA MET A 128 -5.23 0.36 -10.40
C MET A 128 -6.68 -0.02 -10.71
N LEU A 129 -7.33 -0.81 -9.85
CA LEU A 129 -8.76 -1.12 -10.00
C LEU A 129 -9.65 0.12 -9.83
N GLY A 130 -9.15 1.20 -9.22
CA GLY A 130 -9.85 2.48 -9.13
C GLY A 130 -9.75 3.34 -10.38
N TRP A 131 -8.99 2.94 -11.40
CA TRP A 131 -8.85 3.68 -12.65
C TRP A 131 -10.09 3.54 -13.54
N GLU A 132 -10.31 4.53 -14.41
CA GLU A 132 -11.41 4.52 -15.38
C GLU A 132 -11.27 3.35 -16.37
N ASP A 133 -10.04 3.08 -16.82
CA ASP A 133 -9.69 1.87 -17.57
C ASP A 133 -8.99 0.87 -16.66
N GLN A 134 -9.61 -0.31 -16.49
CA GLN A 134 -9.09 -1.39 -15.66
C GLN A 134 -8.21 -2.40 -16.42
N ALA A 135 -8.07 -2.27 -17.75
CA ALA A 135 -7.19 -3.16 -18.52
C ALA A 135 -5.73 -3.19 -18.02
N PRO A 136 -5.11 -2.06 -17.60
CA PRO A 136 -3.80 -2.08 -16.97
C PRO A 136 -3.76 -2.89 -15.67
N ALA A 137 -4.84 -2.86 -14.87
CA ALA A 137 -4.93 -3.62 -13.63
C ALA A 137 -4.95 -5.13 -13.89
N LEU A 138 -5.65 -5.57 -14.95
CA LEU A 138 -5.67 -6.98 -15.36
C LEU A 138 -4.31 -7.44 -15.86
N PHE A 139 -3.62 -6.64 -16.69
CA PHE A 139 -2.25 -6.95 -17.09
C PHE A 139 -1.29 -7.05 -15.88
N PHE A 140 -1.39 -6.10 -14.94
CA PHE A 140 -0.64 -6.14 -13.69
C PHE A 140 -0.94 -7.42 -12.88
N ALA A 141 -2.20 -7.83 -12.83
CA ALA A 141 -2.63 -9.01 -12.10
C ALA A 141 -2.04 -10.31 -12.64
N GLN A 142 -1.72 -10.40 -13.94
CA GLN A 142 -1.02 -11.55 -14.51
C GLN A 142 0.38 -11.71 -13.90
N HIS A 143 1.13 -10.62 -13.78
CA HIS A 143 2.45 -10.62 -13.13
C HIS A 143 2.37 -10.77 -11.61
N TYR A 144 1.33 -10.22 -10.97
CA TYR A 144 1.08 -10.46 -9.55
C TYR A 144 0.77 -11.94 -9.29
N LEU A 145 -0.02 -12.56 -10.15
CA LEU A 145 -0.32 -13.99 -10.08
C LEU A 145 0.95 -14.84 -10.24
N HIS A 146 1.81 -14.49 -11.20
CA HIS A 146 3.12 -15.12 -11.37
C HIS A 146 3.90 -15.12 -10.03
N ASP A 147 4.02 -13.95 -9.41
CA ASP A 147 4.72 -13.80 -8.12
C ASP A 147 4.11 -14.68 -7.01
N GLN A 148 2.78 -14.72 -6.88
CA GLN A 148 2.10 -15.57 -5.90
C GLN A 148 2.35 -17.07 -6.14
N LEU A 149 2.32 -17.51 -7.40
CA LEU A 149 2.55 -18.90 -7.76
C LEU A 149 4.01 -19.32 -7.48
N GLN A 150 4.99 -18.47 -7.76
CA GLN A 150 6.40 -18.73 -7.42
C GLN A 150 6.63 -18.89 -5.91
N HIS A 151 5.86 -18.19 -5.08
CA HIS A 151 5.94 -18.29 -3.62
C HIS A 151 5.03 -19.38 -3.01
N GLY A 152 4.28 -20.12 -3.83
CA GLY A 152 3.40 -21.20 -3.37
C GLY A 152 2.11 -20.73 -2.69
N GLU A 153 1.71 -19.48 -2.89
CA GLU A 153 0.52 -18.86 -2.29
C GLU A 153 -0.78 -19.24 -3.03
N GLN A 154 -1.09 -20.54 -3.09
CA GLN A 154 -2.15 -21.12 -3.93
C GLN A 154 -3.53 -20.48 -3.71
N LEU A 155 -3.96 -20.32 -2.45
CA LEU A 155 -5.27 -19.74 -2.15
C LEU A 155 -5.35 -18.26 -2.55
N ALA A 156 -4.24 -17.52 -2.41
CA ALA A 156 -4.19 -16.12 -2.82
C ALA A 156 -4.27 -16.00 -4.35
N ALA A 157 -3.53 -16.86 -5.06
CA ALA A 157 -3.55 -16.97 -6.53
C ALA A 157 -4.97 -17.26 -7.06
N VAL A 158 -5.65 -18.26 -6.50
CA VAL A 158 -7.03 -18.61 -6.90
C VAL A 158 -8.00 -17.45 -6.65
N LYS A 159 -7.90 -16.78 -5.49
CA LYS A 159 -8.73 -15.61 -5.18
C LYS A 159 -8.45 -14.44 -6.12
N LEU A 160 -7.20 -14.22 -6.50
CA LEU A 160 -6.82 -13.19 -7.45
C LEU A 160 -7.43 -13.46 -8.83
N ILE A 161 -7.31 -14.69 -9.33
CA ILE A 161 -7.91 -15.10 -10.61
C ILE A 161 -9.42 -14.86 -10.60
N LEU A 162 -10.12 -15.33 -9.55
CA LEU A 162 -11.57 -15.12 -9.42
C LEU A 162 -11.93 -13.64 -9.41
N ARG A 163 -11.17 -12.81 -8.67
CA ARG A 163 -11.38 -11.36 -8.60
C ARG A 163 -11.20 -10.69 -9.96
N CYS A 164 -10.17 -11.07 -10.71
CA CYS A 164 -9.94 -10.57 -12.07
C CYS A 164 -11.05 -11.02 -13.04
N ARG A 165 -11.55 -12.26 -12.90
CA ARG A 165 -12.65 -12.79 -13.71
C ARG A 165 -14.00 -12.14 -13.45
N LEU A 166 -14.19 -11.49 -12.30
CA LEU A 166 -15.36 -10.63 -12.04
C LEU A 166 -15.32 -9.33 -12.84
N ILE A 167 -14.13 -8.89 -13.27
CA ILE A 167 -13.93 -7.68 -14.07
C ILE A 167 -13.95 -8.03 -15.55
N ASP A 168 -13.23 -9.07 -15.93
CA ASP A 168 -13.18 -9.61 -17.29
C ASP A 168 -13.24 -11.13 -17.24
N GLU A 169 -14.35 -11.70 -17.72
CA GLU A 169 -14.56 -13.15 -17.76
C GLU A 169 -13.54 -13.90 -18.65
N HIS A 170 -12.77 -13.19 -19.48
CA HIS A 170 -11.71 -13.76 -20.31
C HIS A 170 -10.33 -13.68 -19.66
N PHE A 171 -10.22 -13.12 -18.45
CA PHE A 171 -8.95 -13.05 -17.74
C PHE A 171 -8.30 -14.43 -17.61
N ARG A 172 -7.03 -14.50 -18.02
CA ARG A 172 -6.16 -15.68 -17.93
C ARG A 172 -4.79 -15.34 -17.32
N PRO A 173 -4.15 -16.31 -16.63
CA PRO A 173 -2.74 -16.23 -16.25
C PRO A 173 -1.81 -15.98 -17.45
N LEU A 174 -0.52 -15.73 -17.18
CA LEU A 174 0.48 -15.80 -18.24
C LEU A 174 0.57 -17.22 -18.79
N PRO A 175 0.90 -17.42 -20.09
CA PRO A 175 1.01 -18.75 -20.69
C PRO A 175 1.94 -19.70 -19.91
N GLU A 176 3.03 -19.18 -19.38
CA GLU A 176 3.98 -19.95 -18.56
C GLU A 176 3.45 -20.34 -17.17
N ASP A 177 2.39 -19.69 -16.69
CA ASP A 177 1.82 -19.90 -15.35
C ASP A 177 0.49 -20.69 -15.40
N GLU A 178 -0.03 -21.04 -16.57
CA GLU A 178 -1.33 -21.71 -16.70
C GLU A 178 -1.38 -23.05 -15.96
N ASP A 179 -0.39 -23.91 -16.14
CA ASP A 179 -0.31 -25.21 -15.47
C ASP A 179 -0.22 -25.07 -13.94
N ALA A 180 0.54 -24.07 -13.47
CA ALA A 180 0.68 -23.76 -12.05
C ALA A 180 -0.63 -23.22 -11.46
N ALA A 181 -1.34 -22.38 -12.20
CA ALA A 181 -2.64 -21.85 -11.81
C ALA A 181 -3.71 -22.94 -11.74
N ILE A 182 -3.74 -23.87 -12.71
CA ILE A 182 -4.63 -25.04 -12.70
C ILE A 182 -4.33 -25.90 -11.47
N SER A 183 -3.05 -26.22 -11.23
CA SER A 183 -2.62 -26.99 -10.06
C SER A 183 -3.02 -26.32 -8.74
N ALA A 184 -2.93 -24.98 -8.65
CA ALA A 184 -3.37 -24.22 -7.48
C ALA A 184 -4.89 -24.29 -7.28
N CYS A 185 -5.68 -24.28 -8.37
CA CYS A 185 -7.13 -24.45 -8.31
C CYS A 185 -7.50 -25.84 -7.77
N GLU A 186 -6.86 -26.89 -8.28
CA GLU A 186 -7.09 -28.27 -7.81
C GLU A 186 -6.73 -28.42 -6.33
N ALA A 187 -5.59 -27.88 -5.90
CA ALA A 187 -5.16 -27.91 -4.50
C ALA A 187 -6.12 -27.16 -3.56
N CYS A 188 -6.78 -26.11 -4.06
CA CYS A 188 -7.82 -25.38 -3.34
C CYS A 188 -9.23 -25.96 -3.52
N SER A 189 -9.38 -27.13 -4.17
CA SER A 189 -10.67 -27.78 -4.48
C SER A 189 -11.63 -26.91 -5.33
N ASN A 190 -11.09 -26.06 -6.21
CA ASN A 190 -11.84 -25.25 -7.15
C ASN A 190 -11.80 -25.85 -8.57
N GLU A 191 -12.48 -26.99 -8.74
CA GLU A 191 -12.49 -27.76 -9.99
C GLU A 191 -13.13 -27.00 -11.17
N GLU A 192 -14.11 -26.15 -10.89
CA GLU A 192 -14.77 -25.33 -11.92
C GLU A 192 -13.78 -24.36 -12.57
N LEU A 193 -13.00 -23.64 -11.76
CA LEU A 193 -12.00 -22.73 -12.28
C LEU A 193 -10.87 -23.48 -13.00
N ALA A 194 -10.42 -24.62 -12.46
CA ALA A 194 -9.43 -25.48 -13.12
C ALA A 194 -9.91 -25.90 -14.53
N ALA A 195 -11.17 -26.31 -14.65
CA ALA A 195 -11.77 -26.70 -15.93
C ALA A 195 -11.92 -25.52 -16.91
N ILE A 196 -12.19 -24.30 -16.41
CA ILE A 196 -12.25 -23.10 -17.24
C ILE A 196 -10.87 -22.72 -17.77
N LEU A 197 -9.83 -22.81 -16.93
CA LEU A 197 -8.46 -22.50 -17.33
C LEU A 197 -7.93 -23.53 -18.33
N GLY A 198 -8.27 -24.81 -18.17
CA GLY A 198 -7.82 -25.89 -19.07
C GLY A 198 -8.51 -25.96 -20.44
N ARG A 199 -9.50 -25.12 -20.75
CA ARG A 199 -10.16 -25.09 -22.06
C ARG A 199 -9.43 -24.11 -22.98
N ASN A 200 -8.66 -24.61 -23.95
CA ASN A 200 -7.93 -23.77 -24.91
C ASN A 200 -8.84 -22.75 -25.61
#